data_AF-A0A2E6ZZY1-F1
#
_entry.id   AF-A0A2E6ZZY1-F1
#
_cell.length_a   1.000
_cell.length_b   1.000
_cell.length_c   1.000
_cell.angle_alpha   90.00
_cell.angle_beta   90.00
_cell.angle_gamma   90.00
#
_symmetry.space_group_name_H-M   'P 1'
#
loop_
_entity.id
_entity.type
_entity.pdbx_description
1 polymer ?
#
loop_
_entity_poly.entity_id
_entity_poly.type
_entity_poly.pdbx_seq_one_letter_code
_entity_poly.pdbx_strand_id
1 'polypeptide(L)'
;MNLTRATQFPSALTLGSILGLACPVDGGGGCNGGGPTIEIHVSVPCCSSPYDARHDDLLLQYVAWDDGTISDDFIFAAAVRDVEYQGPNGRFRVITGPNCSVGEPGVHDIEDEDGNGGSISELDRAMFAERILNAWNHENLNAYVDLRSSSHYSFTVDFEEVIRDDDPGADDTGELIVFEVAGNSIVKLEALNEAGDVIGQPVIVQSWKRVAPDRLYVGRYTNSGAPRCGSYEYKATGIDLSEFGVNQLTSLRISRPTNSGCADTRADTRIVGVKTAIMPTAAMVFD
;
A
#
# COMPACT_ATOMS: atom_id res chain seq x y z
N MET A 1 -10.72 57.92 9.14
CA MET A 1 -10.06 56.80 9.85
C MET A 1 -10.88 55.55 9.58
N ASN A 2 -10.23 54.55 9.01
CA ASN A 2 -10.67 53.18 8.70
C ASN A 2 -11.83 52.94 7.72
N LEU A 3 -11.37 52.56 6.52
CA LEU A 3 -12.05 52.03 5.36
C LEU A 3 -12.67 50.65 5.64
N THR A 4 -13.89 50.50 5.15
CA THR A 4 -14.53 49.25 4.74
C THR A 4 -13.64 48.50 3.75
N ARG A 5 -13.21 47.29 4.11
CA ARG A 5 -12.56 46.36 3.18
C ARG A 5 -13.51 45.19 2.90
N ALA A 6 -13.88 45.10 1.63
CA ALA A 6 -14.69 44.06 1.04
C ALA A 6 -14.13 42.67 1.34
N THR A 7 -14.99 41.77 1.81
CA THR A 7 -14.77 40.33 1.68
C THR A 7 -14.93 39.96 0.21
N GLN A 8 -13.83 39.99 -0.54
CA GLN A 8 -13.71 39.27 -1.80
C GLN A 8 -13.83 37.77 -1.50
N PHE A 9 -14.89 37.15 -1.99
CA PHE A 9 -14.86 35.73 -2.31
C PHE A 9 -13.97 35.56 -3.56
N PRO A 10 -12.93 34.71 -3.54
CA PRO A 10 -12.57 33.96 -4.74
C PRO A 10 -13.50 32.74 -4.77
N SER A 11 -14.45 32.73 -5.70
CA SER A 11 -14.31 32.12 -7.03
C SER A 11 -14.31 30.59 -6.93
N ALA A 12 -15.34 30.01 -7.55
CA ALA A 12 -15.56 28.59 -7.71
C ALA A 12 -14.26 27.84 -8.07
N LEU A 13 -13.98 26.75 -7.34
CA LEU A 13 -12.94 25.80 -7.67
C LEU A 13 -13.58 24.61 -8.39
N THR A 14 -13.05 24.35 -9.58
CA THR A 14 -13.35 23.28 -10.52
C THR A 14 -13.04 21.89 -9.96
N LEU A 15 -13.71 20.85 -10.49
CA LEU A 15 -13.39 19.43 -10.27
C LEU A 15 -11.88 19.17 -10.42
N GLY A 16 -11.31 18.40 -9.49
CA GLY A 16 -9.89 18.03 -9.45
C GLY A 16 -9.10 18.84 -8.42
N SER A 17 -9.21 18.47 -7.14
CA SER A 17 -8.39 19.07 -6.07
C SER A 17 -7.08 18.30 -5.94
N ILE A 18 -5.95 18.93 -6.30
CA ILE A 18 -4.61 18.47 -5.89
C ILE A 18 -4.30 19.16 -4.56
N LEU A 19 -4.15 18.39 -3.49
CA LEU A 19 -3.68 18.88 -2.19
C LEU A 19 -2.18 18.61 -2.08
N GLY A 20 -1.38 19.66 -2.26
CA GLY A 20 0.01 19.70 -1.80
C GLY A 20 0.04 20.21 -0.37
N LEU A 21 0.48 19.39 0.59
CA LEU A 21 0.49 19.75 2.01
C LEU A 21 1.88 19.47 2.59
N ALA A 22 2.63 20.55 2.80
CA ALA A 22 3.94 20.51 3.43
C ALA A 22 3.83 20.31 4.96
N CYS A 23 4.80 19.61 5.53
CA CYS A 23 4.98 19.41 6.97
C CYS A 23 5.00 20.74 7.76
N PRO A 24 4.25 20.87 8.88
CA PRO A 24 4.45 21.98 9.80
C PRO A 24 5.75 21.76 10.58
N VAL A 25 6.70 22.65 10.34
CA VAL A 25 7.94 22.76 11.11
C VAL A 25 7.60 23.09 12.57
N ASP A 26 8.11 22.24 13.46
CA ASP A 26 8.27 22.39 14.90
C ASP A 26 7.03 22.43 15.83
N GLY A 27 7.01 21.46 16.76
CA GLY A 27 6.08 21.46 17.90
C GLY A 27 6.09 20.22 18.79
N GLY A 28 7.26 19.78 19.26
CA GLY A 28 7.45 19.01 20.49
C GLY A 28 6.48 17.85 20.78
N GLY A 29 6.72 16.69 20.19
CA GLY A 29 5.95 15.48 20.47
C GLY A 29 6.50 14.20 19.85
N GLY A 30 7.74 13.83 20.21
CA GLY A 30 8.26 12.45 20.12
C GLY A 30 8.06 11.68 18.82
N CYS A 31 8.63 12.15 17.71
CA CYS A 31 8.88 11.32 16.52
C CYS A 31 10.24 10.62 16.70
N ASN A 32 10.25 9.34 17.05
CA ASN A 32 11.47 8.51 17.00
C ASN A 32 11.40 7.62 15.76
N GLY A 33 12.10 8.03 14.71
CA GLY A 33 12.34 7.27 13.49
C GLY A 33 13.02 8.17 12.48
N GLY A 34 14.36 8.17 12.43
CA GLY A 34 15.14 8.95 11.46
C GLY A 34 15.28 8.21 10.13
N GLY A 35 14.16 7.99 9.45
CA GLY A 35 14.13 7.54 8.06
C GLY A 35 13.69 8.67 7.12
N PRO A 36 13.87 8.50 5.80
CA PRO A 36 13.41 9.45 4.80
C PRO A 36 11.90 9.68 4.91
N THR A 37 11.48 10.92 4.71
CA THR A 37 10.08 11.32 4.64
C THR A 37 9.57 11.16 3.20
N ILE A 38 8.38 10.55 3.08
CA ILE A 38 7.58 10.37 1.87
C ILE A 38 6.25 11.09 2.11
N GLU A 39 5.83 11.90 1.15
CA GLU A 39 4.51 12.49 1.08
C GLU A 39 3.67 11.71 0.06
N ILE A 40 2.53 11.17 0.51
CA ILE A 40 1.59 10.43 -0.35
C ILE A 40 0.48 11.38 -0.79
N HIS A 41 0.35 11.57 -2.10
CA HIS A 41 -0.73 12.37 -2.66
C HIS A 41 -1.79 11.48 -3.31
N VAL A 42 -3.03 11.79 -2.98
CA VAL A 42 -4.20 11.02 -3.37
C VAL A 42 -5.30 11.92 -3.90
N SER A 43 -6.15 11.39 -4.77
CA SER A 43 -7.37 12.04 -5.21
C SER A 43 -8.60 11.27 -4.73
N VAL A 44 -9.71 11.99 -4.59
CA VAL A 44 -11.02 11.41 -4.22
C VAL A 44 -12.05 11.89 -5.25
N PRO A 45 -12.45 11.06 -6.22
CA PRO A 45 -13.22 11.51 -7.37
C PRO A 45 -14.57 12.17 -7.05
N CYS A 46 -15.24 11.74 -5.98
CA CYS A 46 -16.60 12.16 -5.64
C CYS A 46 -16.68 13.20 -4.51
N CYS A 47 -15.60 13.40 -3.75
CA CYS A 47 -15.61 14.25 -2.55
C CYS A 47 -14.54 15.34 -2.66
N SER A 48 -14.84 16.52 -2.11
CA SER A 48 -13.88 17.62 -2.06
C SER A 48 -12.77 17.42 -1.02
N SER A 49 -12.90 16.42 -0.13
CA SER A 49 -11.95 16.16 0.96
C SER A 49 -11.61 14.68 1.11
N PRO A 50 -10.32 14.33 1.25
CA PRO A 50 -9.89 12.96 1.57
C PRO A 50 -10.30 12.49 2.97
N TYR A 51 -10.67 13.41 3.88
CA TYR A 51 -11.21 13.03 5.20
C TYR A 51 -12.62 12.41 5.11
N ASP A 52 -13.31 12.62 3.98
CA ASP A 52 -14.65 12.07 3.70
C ASP A 52 -14.58 10.74 2.90
N ALA A 53 -13.38 10.30 2.48
CA ALA A 53 -13.11 9.10 1.66
C ALA A 53 -13.29 7.76 2.38
N ARG A 54 -14.23 7.67 3.32
CA ARG A 54 -14.50 6.44 4.09
C ARG A 54 -15.20 5.37 3.26
N HIS A 55 -15.87 5.79 2.19
CA HIS A 55 -16.69 4.93 1.35
C HIS A 55 -16.32 5.02 -0.13
N ASP A 56 -15.47 5.96 -0.50
CA ASP A 56 -15.15 6.31 -1.87
C ASP A 56 -13.68 6.04 -2.20
N ASP A 57 -13.40 6.04 -3.51
CA ASP A 57 -12.07 5.78 -4.06
C ASP A 57 -11.05 6.81 -3.59
N LEU A 58 -9.98 6.31 -2.97
CA LEU A 58 -8.77 7.04 -2.62
C LEU A 58 -7.68 6.61 -3.60
N LEU A 59 -7.57 7.34 -4.71
CA LEU A 59 -6.68 6.98 -5.80
C LEU A 59 -5.28 7.55 -5.54
N LEU A 60 -4.26 6.71 -5.52
CA LEU A 60 -2.86 7.13 -5.54
C LEU A 60 -2.61 8.00 -6.77
N GLN A 61 -1.95 9.16 -6.60
CA GLN A 61 -1.65 10.09 -7.68
C GLN A 61 -0.15 10.18 -7.92
N TYR A 62 0.58 10.55 -6.87
CA TYR A 62 2.03 10.65 -6.90
C TYR A 62 2.58 10.56 -5.48
N VAL A 63 3.87 10.29 -5.38
CA VAL A 63 4.64 10.37 -4.15
C VAL A 63 5.73 11.41 -4.29
N ALA A 64 6.05 12.10 -3.20
CA ALA A 64 7.19 12.99 -3.13
C ALA A 64 8.13 12.52 -2.01
N TRP A 65 9.42 12.48 -2.30
CA TRP A 65 10.48 12.06 -1.39
C TRP A 65 11.19 13.27 -0.79
N ASP A 66 11.93 13.05 0.30
CA ASP A 66 12.64 14.11 1.04
C ASP A 66 13.70 14.85 0.21
N ASP A 67 14.26 14.18 -0.79
CA ASP A 67 15.21 14.76 -1.75
C ASP A 67 14.54 15.69 -2.79
N GLY A 68 13.20 15.75 -2.79
CA GLY A 68 12.38 16.52 -3.72
C GLY A 68 11.98 15.76 -4.99
N THR A 69 12.35 14.48 -5.12
CA THR A 69 11.95 13.61 -6.23
C THR A 69 10.45 13.34 -6.15
N ILE A 70 9.78 13.36 -7.31
CA ILE A 70 8.35 13.11 -7.45
C ILE A 70 8.15 11.96 -8.43
N SER A 71 7.36 10.96 -8.03
CA SER A 71 7.02 9.81 -8.87
C SER A 71 5.51 9.66 -8.98
N ASP A 72 4.99 9.66 -10.20
CA ASP A 72 3.58 9.47 -10.55
C ASP A 72 3.34 8.20 -11.40
N ASP A 73 4.41 7.45 -11.71
CA ASP A 73 4.38 6.19 -12.44
C ASP A 73 4.63 5.02 -11.49
N PHE A 74 3.64 4.14 -11.36
CA PHE A 74 3.61 3.04 -10.40
C PHE A 74 3.53 1.70 -11.11
N ILE A 75 4.22 0.70 -10.54
CA ILE A 75 4.22 -0.66 -11.04
C ILE A 75 3.33 -1.50 -10.13
N PHE A 76 2.20 -1.97 -10.67
CA PHE A 76 1.21 -2.71 -9.90
C PHE A 76 1.40 -4.23 -10.01
N ALA A 77 0.59 -4.98 -9.25
CA ALA A 77 0.59 -6.44 -9.29
C ALA A 77 0.05 -6.94 -10.64
N ALA A 78 0.77 -7.87 -11.28
CA ALA A 78 0.35 -8.59 -12.48
C ALA A 78 -0.21 -9.98 -12.18
N ALA A 79 0.29 -10.62 -11.12
CA ALA A 79 -0.20 -11.92 -10.68
C ALA A 79 -0.02 -12.11 -9.16
N VAL A 80 -0.86 -12.96 -8.58
CA VAL A 80 -0.72 -13.43 -7.20
C VAL A 80 -0.78 -14.95 -7.21
N ARG A 81 0.11 -15.60 -6.46
CA ARG A 81 0.24 -17.06 -6.40
C ARG A 81 0.76 -17.54 -5.05
N ASP A 82 0.86 -18.87 -4.90
CA ASP A 82 1.42 -19.53 -3.72
C ASP A 82 0.75 -19.09 -2.40
N VAL A 83 -0.58 -18.89 -2.43
CA VAL A 83 -1.35 -18.45 -1.27
C VAL A 83 -1.43 -19.59 -0.25
N GLU A 84 -0.90 -19.34 0.94
CA GLU A 84 -0.88 -20.24 2.08
C GLU A 84 -1.47 -19.55 3.31
N TYR A 85 -2.24 -20.30 4.11
CA TYR A 85 -2.78 -19.82 5.37
C TYR A 85 -3.07 -20.97 6.34
N GLN A 86 -2.71 -20.78 7.61
CA GLN A 86 -2.88 -21.77 8.67
C GLN A 86 -3.56 -21.19 9.91
N GLY A 87 -4.57 -20.34 9.75
CA GLY A 87 -5.29 -19.73 10.86
C GLY A 87 -6.79 -19.91 10.79
N PRO A 88 -7.54 -19.27 11.69
CA PRO A 88 -8.99 -19.22 11.57
C PRO A 88 -9.35 -18.49 10.27
N ASN A 89 -10.01 -19.18 9.36
CA ASN A 89 -10.86 -18.73 8.26
C ASN A 89 -10.99 -17.18 8.13
N GLY A 90 -11.98 -16.51 8.75
CA GLY A 90 -12.20 -15.05 8.63
C GLY A 90 -11.18 -14.07 9.24
N ARG A 91 -9.89 -14.42 9.28
CA ARG A 91 -8.75 -13.56 9.64
C ARG A 91 -7.77 -13.34 8.48
N PHE A 92 -8.00 -13.95 7.32
CA PHE A 92 -7.32 -13.64 6.08
C PHE A 92 -8.37 -13.31 5.02
N ARG A 93 -8.44 -12.04 4.65
CA ARG A 93 -9.51 -11.51 3.83
C ARG A 93 -9.05 -10.37 2.94
N VAL A 94 -9.78 -10.15 1.87
CA VAL A 94 -9.66 -8.94 1.06
C VAL A 94 -10.81 -8.01 1.38
N ILE A 95 -10.49 -6.74 1.58
CA ILE A 95 -11.45 -5.68 1.86
C ILE A 95 -11.49 -4.77 0.64
N THR A 96 -12.69 -4.59 0.11
CA THR A 96 -12.98 -3.70 -1.01
C THR A 96 -14.15 -2.79 -0.62
N GLY A 97 -13.94 -1.47 -0.67
CA GLY A 97 -14.96 -0.50 -0.23
C GLY A 97 -16.28 -0.56 -1.04
N PRO A 98 -17.42 -0.13 -0.48
CA PRO A 98 -18.74 -0.22 -1.11
C PRO A 98 -18.88 0.59 -2.41
N ASN A 99 -18.16 1.70 -2.54
CA ASN A 99 -18.15 2.49 -3.78
C ASN A 99 -16.85 2.28 -4.58
N CYS A 100 -16.07 1.24 -4.23
CA CYS A 100 -14.85 0.91 -4.96
C CYS A 100 -15.18 0.61 -6.41
N SER A 101 -14.53 1.31 -7.34
CA SER A 101 -14.67 1.03 -8.77
C SER A 101 -13.93 -0.24 -9.22
N VAL A 102 -13.08 -0.82 -8.35
CA VAL A 102 -12.27 -2.00 -8.66
C VAL A 102 -12.64 -3.18 -7.76
N GLY A 103 -12.82 -4.36 -8.38
CA GLY A 103 -13.25 -5.57 -7.71
C GLY A 103 -14.72 -5.55 -7.26
N GLU A 104 -15.22 -6.70 -6.78
CA GLU A 104 -16.54 -6.75 -6.16
C GLU A 104 -16.47 -6.14 -4.75
N PRO A 105 -17.28 -5.11 -4.43
CA PRO A 105 -17.32 -4.53 -3.10
C PRO A 105 -17.67 -5.55 -2.01
N GLY A 106 -17.00 -5.47 -0.87
CA GLY A 106 -17.27 -6.36 0.25
C GLY A 106 -16.03 -6.74 1.06
N VAL A 107 -16.25 -7.66 2.00
CA VAL A 107 -15.19 -8.37 2.70
C VAL A 107 -15.30 -9.82 2.25
N HIS A 108 -14.22 -10.31 1.68
CA HIS A 108 -14.14 -11.64 1.09
C HIS A 108 -13.15 -12.44 1.90
N ASP A 109 -13.66 -13.45 2.62
CA ASP A 109 -12.84 -14.33 3.45
C ASP A 109 -12.32 -15.49 2.60
N ILE A 110 -11.06 -15.87 2.78
CA ILE A 110 -10.40 -16.88 1.94
C ILE A 110 -11.14 -18.22 1.89
N GLU A 111 -11.82 -18.62 2.96
CA GLU A 111 -12.54 -19.90 3.04
C GLU A 111 -13.87 -19.96 2.29
N ASP A 112 -14.43 -18.82 1.89
CA ASP A 112 -15.80 -18.76 1.35
C ASP A 112 -15.82 -18.36 -0.14
N GLU A 113 -14.65 -18.25 -0.77
CA GLU A 113 -14.52 -17.87 -2.17
C GLU A 113 -15.22 -18.88 -3.10
N ASP A 114 -15.13 -20.18 -2.79
CA ASP A 114 -15.86 -21.22 -3.53
C ASP A 114 -17.32 -21.43 -3.07
N GLY A 115 -17.80 -20.64 -2.10
CA GLY A 115 -19.13 -20.71 -1.50
C GLY A 115 -19.27 -21.78 -0.41
N ASN A 116 -18.17 -22.35 0.09
CA ASN A 116 -18.13 -23.31 1.19
C ASN A 116 -17.14 -22.91 2.29
N GLY A 117 -17.54 -21.97 3.16
CA GLY A 117 -16.81 -21.51 4.35
C GLY A 117 -16.39 -22.54 5.42
N GLY A 118 -16.55 -23.85 5.19
CA GLY A 118 -16.17 -24.92 6.11
C GLY A 118 -14.65 -25.17 6.23
N SER A 119 -13.88 -24.88 5.17
CA SER A 119 -12.44 -25.10 5.10
C SER A 119 -11.83 -24.44 3.88
N ILE A 120 -10.55 -24.06 3.93
CA ILE A 120 -9.85 -23.48 2.77
C ILE A 120 -9.40 -24.58 1.79
N SER A 121 -10.04 -24.63 0.64
CA SER A 121 -9.75 -25.51 -0.48
C SER A 121 -8.62 -24.98 -1.38
N GLU A 122 -8.22 -25.75 -2.40
CA GLU A 122 -7.29 -25.25 -3.44
C GLU A 122 -7.97 -24.23 -4.36
N LEU A 123 -9.27 -24.40 -4.60
CA LEU A 123 -10.07 -23.47 -5.40
C LEU A 123 -10.20 -22.13 -4.70
N ASP A 124 -10.47 -22.16 -3.38
CA ASP A 124 -10.48 -20.97 -2.53
C ASP A 124 -9.18 -20.17 -2.66
N ARG A 125 -8.03 -20.82 -2.55
CA ARG A 125 -6.72 -20.15 -2.67
C ARG A 125 -6.51 -19.52 -4.04
N ALA A 126 -6.96 -20.18 -5.10
CA ALA A 126 -6.85 -19.65 -6.47
C ALA A 126 -7.75 -18.43 -6.67
N MET A 127 -9.03 -18.52 -6.28
CA MET A 127 -9.98 -17.40 -6.36
C MET A 127 -9.57 -16.24 -5.45
N PHE A 128 -9.05 -16.54 -4.26
CA PHE A 128 -8.53 -15.54 -3.35
C PHE A 128 -7.27 -14.85 -3.90
N ALA A 129 -6.40 -15.58 -4.61
CA ALA A 129 -5.28 -14.97 -5.31
C ALA A 129 -5.77 -13.97 -6.39
N GLU A 130 -6.77 -14.35 -7.17
CA GLU A 130 -7.42 -13.44 -8.14
C GLU A 130 -8.06 -12.23 -7.44
N ARG A 131 -8.66 -12.42 -6.26
CA ARG A 131 -9.21 -11.35 -5.44
C ARG A 131 -8.13 -10.37 -4.96
N ILE A 132 -7.00 -10.86 -4.46
CA ILE A 132 -5.85 -10.01 -4.09
C ILE A 132 -5.36 -9.25 -5.32
N LEU A 133 -5.20 -9.94 -6.46
CA LEU A 133 -4.75 -9.32 -7.71
C LEU A 133 -5.66 -8.16 -8.13
N ASN A 134 -6.97 -8.42 -8.20
CA ASN A 134 -7.98 -7.40 -8.52
C ASN A 134 -7.97 -6.22 -7.53
N ALA A 135 -7.52 -6.41 -6.29
CA ALA A 135 -7.41 -5.34 -5.30
C ALA A 135 -6.09 -4.56 -5.38
N TRP A 136 -5.04 -5.13 -5.97
CA TRP A 136 -3.68 -4.54 -5.97
C TRP A 136 -3.22 -4.06 -7.34
N ASN A 137 -3.87 -4.49 -8.44
CA ASN A 137 -3.51 -4.16 -9.82
C ASN A 137 -4.04 -2.78 -10.30
N HIS A 138 -4.10 -1.79 -9.41
CA HIS A 138 -4.68 -0.47 -9.70
C HIS A 138 -4.20 0.60 -8.70
N GLU A 139 -4.70 1.82 -8.79
CA GLU A 139 -4.30 2.96 -7.94
C GLU A 139 -5.20 3.19 -6.71
N ASN A 140 -6.41 2.62 -6.69
CA ASN A 140 -7.37 2.79 -5.59
C ASN A 140 -6.97 2.07 -4.27
N LEU A 141 -6.52 2.84 -3.29
CA LEU A 141 -6.01 2.34 -2.02
C LEU A 141 -7.07 1.66 -1.15
N ASN A 142 -8.37 1.96 -1.31
CA ASN A 142 -9.44 1.38 -0.48
C ASN A 142 -9.58 -0.15 -0.61
N ALA A 143 -8.95 -0.75 -1.61
CA ALA A 143 -8.81 -2.19 -1.74
C ALA A 143 -7.48 -2.66 -1.12
N TYR A 144 -7.55 -3.55 -0.13
CA TYR A 144 -6.37 -4.05 0.58
C TYR A 144 -6.58 -5.43 1.18
N VAL A 145 -5.48 -6.09 1.55
CA VAL A 145 -5.52 -7.39 2.24
C VAL A 145 -5.50 -7.13 3.75
N ASP A 146 -6.44 -7.70 4.50
CA ASP A 146 -6.47 -7.69 5.96
C ASP A 146 -6.04 -9.06 6.49
N LEU A 147 -4.96 -9.02 7.28
CA LEU A 147 -4.34 -10.20 7.87
C LEU A 147 -4.33 -10.01 9.37
N ARG A 148 -5.12 -10.81 10.09
CA ARG A 148 -5.19 -10.74 11.54
C ARG A 148 -4.97 -12.09 12.19
N SER A 149 -3.75 -12.59 12.14
CA SER A 149 -3.47 -13.95 12.60
C SER A 149 -2.16 -14.07 13.37
N SER A 150 -2.14 -14.94 14.37
CA SER A 150 -0.90 -15.45 14.96
C SER A 150 -0.34 -16.65 14.18
N SER A 151 -1.11 -17.16 13.21
CA SER A 151 -0.75 -18.29 12.37
C SER A 151 0.07 -17.90 11.14
N HIS A 152 0.66 -18.92 10.50
CA HIS A 152 1.36 -18.78 9.22
C HIS A 152 0.43 -18.27 8.11
N TYR A 153 0.96 -17.36 7.30
CA TYR A 153 0.42 -16.96 6.01
C TYR A 153 1.59 -16.65 5.06
N SER A 154 1.38 -16.86 3.77
CA SER A 154 2.32 -16.48 2.71
C SER A 154 1.56 -16.30 1.40
N PHE A 155 2.00 -15.37 0.57
CA PHE A 155 1.63 -15.31 -0.84
C PHE A 155 2.72 -14.58 -1.63
N THR A 156 2.81 -14.87 -2.92
CA THR A 156 3.76 -14.23 -3.83
C THR A 156 3.01 -13.29 -4.76
N VAL A 157 3.55 -12.09 -4.96
CA VAL A 157 3.07 -11.10 -5.92
C VAL A 157 4.13 -10.96 -7.00
N ASP A 158 3.72 -11.09 -8.25
CA ASP A 158 4.53 -10.76 -9.42
C ASP A 158 4.09 -9.38 -9.95
N PHE A 159 5.02 -8.50 -10.25
CA PHE A 159 4.77 -7.13 -10.73
C PHE A 159 4.68 -7.05 -12.26
N GLU A 160 3.96 -6.05 -12.77
CA GLU A 160 3.77 -5.82 -14.22
C GLU A 160 5.07 -5.52 -14.97
N GLU A 161 6.01 -4.86 -14.29
CA GLU A 161 7.32 -4.51 -14.81
C GLU A 161 8.41 -4.88 -13.79
N VAL A 162 9.66 -4.94 -14.26
CA VAL A 162 10.81 -5.03 -13.37
C VAL A 162 10.95 -3.70 -12.63
N ILE A 163 10.80 -3.73 -11.31
CA ILE A 163 11.12 -2.60 -10.43
C ILE A 163 12.64 -2.48 -10.41
N ARG A 164 13.17 -1.27 -10.65
CA ARG A 164 14.60 -1.02 -10.76
C ARG A 164 15.01 0.01 -9.75
N ASP A 165 16.14 -0.27 -9.12
CA ASP A 165 16.88 0.66 -8.30
C ASP A 165 17.67 1.61 -9.21
N ASP A 166 17.53 2.91 -9.01
CA ASP A 166 18.25 3.95 -9.75
C ASP A 166 19.58 4.37 -9.10
N ASP A 167 19.76 4.14 -7.79
CA ASP A 167 21.05 4.23 -7.11
C ASP A 167 21.30 2.96 -6.27
N PRO A 168 22.18 2.04 -6.71
CA PRO A 168 22.41 0.75 -6.05
C PRO A 168 22.97 0.81 -4.61
N GLY A 169 23.15 2.00 -4.06
CA GLY A 169 23.46 2.25 -2.65
C GLY A 169 22.22 2.47 -1.81
N ALA A 170 22.41 2.78 -0.52
CA ALA A 170 21.29 3.20 0.32
C ALA A 170 20.95 4.65 0.01
N ASP A 171 19.70 4.92 -0.37
CA ASP A 171 19.22 6.28 -0.62
C ASP A 171 17.87 6.58 0.07
N ASP A 172 17.34 7.78 -0.18
CA ASP A 172 16.12 8.30 0.44
C ASP A 172 14.85 8.05 -0.42
N THR A 173 15.02 7.48 -1.61
CA THR A 173 13.97 7.12 -2.57
C THR A 173 13.65 5.63 -2.43
N GLY A 174 12.37 5.28 -2.28
CA GLY A 174 11.97 3.88 -2.21
C GLY A 174 11.36 3.41 -3.52
N GLU A 175 11.88 2.32 -4.10
CA GLU A 175 11.28 1.71 -5.29
C GLU A 175 10.05 0.86 -4.94
N LEU A 176 9.84 0.57 -3.65
CA LEU A 176 8.63 -0.07 -3.13
C LEU A 176 7.95 0.83 -2.12
N ILE A 177 6.62 0.93 -2.20
CA ILE A 177 5.82 1.56 -1.16
C ILE A 177 4.92 0.52 -0.54
N VAL A 178 5.04 0.37 0.78
CA VAL A 178 4.16 -0.47 1.59
C VAL A 178 3.15 0.41 2.27
N PHE A 179 1.90 0.32 1.83
CA PHE A 179 0.75 0.94 2.47
C PHE A 179 0.20 0.04 3.56
N GLU A 180 -0.14 0.65 4.69
CA GLU A 180 -0.58 -0.05 5.89
C GLU A 180 -1.78 0.64 6.52
N VAL A 181 -2.83 -0.13 6.79
CA VAL A 181 -4.05 0.35 7.45
C VAL A 181 -3.91 0.15 8.97
N ALA A 182 -4.27 1.16 9.76
CA ALA A 182 -4.25 1.17 11.24
C ALA A 182 -2.85 1.05 11.90
N GLY A 183 -1.79 0.81 11.12
CA GLY A 183 -0.41 1.15 11.46
C GLY A 183 0.22 0.38 12.62
N ASN A 184 -0.13 -0.91 12.76
CA ASN A 184 0.53 -1.85 13.66
C ASN A 184 0.87 -3.16 12.91
N SER A 185 1.12 -3.04 11.62
CA SER A 185 1.39 -4.17 10.76
C SER A 185 2.83 -4.65 10.93
N ILE A 186 3.03 -5.96 10.88
CA ILE A 186 4.36 -6.56 10.85
C ILE A 186 4.36 -7.62 9.75
N VAL A 187 5.00 -7.30 8.63
CA VAL A 187 5.13 -8.19 7.47
C VAL A 187 6.60 -8.48 7.19
N LYS A 188 6.87 -9.70 6.73
CA LYS A 188 8.15 -10.07 6.14
C LYS A 188 8.02 -10.02 4.64
N LEU A 189 8.94 -9.32 4.00
CA LEU A 189 9.08 -9.19 2.57
C LEU A 189 10.34 -9.92 2.12
N GLU A 190 10.22 -10.73 1.08
CA GLU A 190 11.32 -11.51 0.52
C GLU A 190 11.35 -11.30 -1.00
N ALA A 191 12.45 -10.75 -1.50
CA ALA A 191 12.70 -10.64 -2.93
C ALA A 191 12.92 -12.04 -3.54
N LEU A 192 12.28 -12.34 -4.68
CA LEU A 192 12.42 -13.61 -5.36
C LEU A 192 13.05 -13.46 -6.74
N ASN A 193 13.79 -14.48 -7.17
CA ASN A 193 14.20 -14.64 -8.57
C ASN A 193 13.10 -15.33 -9.42
N GLU A 194 13.34 -15.48 -10.72
CA GLU A 194 12.43 -16.16 -11.66
C GLU A 194 12.15 -17.63 -11.30
N ALA A 195 13.07 -18.29 -10.58
CA ALA A 195 12.89 -19.66 -10.10
C ALA A 195 12.04 -19.75 -8.82
N GLY A 196 11.71 -18.61 -8.20
CA GLY A 196 10.98 -18.54 -6.92
C GLY A 196 11.86 -18.68 -5.68
N ASP A 197 13.18 -18.66 -5.84
CA ASP A 197 14.13 -18.66 -4.72
C ASP A 197 14.26 -17.27 -4.14
N VAL A 198 14.42 -17.20 -2.81
CA VAL A 198 14.70 -15.94 -2.10
C VAL A 198 16.10 -15.47 -2.48
N ILE A 199 16.18 -14.20 -2.91
CA ILE A 199 17.43 -13.50 -3.19
C ILE A 199 17.65 -12.38 -2.20
N GLY A 200 18.92 -12.09 -1.92
CA GLY A 200 19.29 -11.05 -0.97
C GLY A 200 18.87 -11.41 0.46
N GLN A 201 18.39 -10.42 1.20
CA GLN A 201 17.97 -10.53 2.60
C GLN A 201 16.49 -10.12 2.77
N PRO A 202 15.76 -10.75 3.70
CA PRO A 202 14.38 -10.38 3.98
C PRO A 202 14.30 -9.03 4.69
N VAL A 203 13.31 -8.22 4.31
CA VAL A 203 12.99 -6.95 4.97
C VAL A 203 11.78 -7.17 5.89
N ILE A 204 11.88 -6.70 7.14
CA ILE A 204 10.76 -6.72 8.08
C ILE A 204 10.19 -5.32 8.19
N VAL A 205 9.01 -5.12 7.63
CA VAL A 205 8.30 -3.84 7.72
C VAL A 205 7.57 -3.78 9.05
N GLN A 206 7.78 -2.67 9.75
CA GLN A 206 7.11 -2.37 11.01
C GLN A 206 6.58 -0.93 10.95
N SER A 207 5.27 -0.82 10.74
CA SER A 207 4.50 0.41 10.45
C SER A 207 4.58 1.55 11.48
N TRP A 208 5.27 1.35 12.60
CA TRP A 208 5.42 2.38 13.61
C TRP A 208 6.41 3.46 13.16
N LYS A 209 7.24 3.17 12.15
CA LYS A 209 8.07 4.15 11.45
C LYS A 209 7.19 4.97 10.50
N ARG A 210 6.53 5.96 11.08
CA ARG A 210 5.57 6.87 10.43
C ARG A 210 6.23 7.66 9.30
N VAL A 211 5.55 7.75 8.16
CA VAL A 211 5.86 8.76 7.17
C VAL A 211 4.61 9.29 6.45
N ALA A 212 4.38 10.61 6.58
CA ALA A 212 3.51 11.52 5.81
C ALA A 212 2.88 12.61 6.71
N PRO A 213 2.74 13.87 6.23
CA PRO A 213 2.34 15.01 7.05
C PRO A 213 0.84 15.07 7.41
N ASP A 214 -0.04 14.28 6.78
CA ASP A 214 -1.48 14.28 7.06
C ASP A 214 -2.15 12.90 7.13
N ARG A 215 -3.18 12.78 7.99
CA ARG A 215 -3.89 11.52 8.23
C ARG A 215 -4.86 11.19 7.10
N LEU A 216 -4.51 10.22 6.27
CA LEU A 216 -5.43 9.60 5.31
C LEU A 216 -6.31 8.58 6.03
N TYR A 217 -7.59 8.49 5.65
CA TYR A 217 -8.56 7.64 6.33
C TYR A 217 -9.31 6.71 5.38
N VAL A 218 -9.46 5.44 5.77
CA VAL A 218 -10.38 4.48 5.12
C VAL A 218 -11.51 4.03 6.00
N GLY A 219 -12.58 3.57 5.36
CA GLY A 219 -13.72 2.96 6.02
C GLY A 219 -13.33 1.78 6.89
N ARG A 220 -13.98 1.66 8.04
CA ARG A 220 -13.87 0.49 8.91
C ARG A 220 -15.02 -0.46 8.62
N TYR A 221 -14.73 -1.74 8.43
CA TYR A 221 -15.76 -2.77 8.16
C TYR A 221 -15.86 -3.80 9.28
N THR A 222 -17.03 -4.40 9.46
CA THR A 222 -17.23 -5.60 10.28
C THR A 222 -16.61 -6.81 9.58
N ASN A 223 -16.58 -7.95 10.28
CA ASN A 223 -16.23 -9.22 9.66
C ASN A 223 -17.22 -9.69 8.59
N SER A 224 -18.39 -9.07 8.51
CA SER A 224 -19.41 -9.37 7.51
C SER A 224 -19.47 -8.29 6.42
N GLY A 225 -18.43 -7.46 6.30
CA GLY A 225 -18.38 -6.35 5.34
C GLY A 225 -19.29 -5.16 5.62
N ALA A 226 -20.04 -5.15 6.73
CA ALA A 226 -20.90 -4.03 7.07
C ALA A 226 -20.05 -2.82 7.54
N PRO A 227 -20.35 -1.59 7.08
CA PRO A 227 -19.67 -0.40 7.58
C PRO A 227 -19.79 -0.26 9.10
N ARG A 228 -18.70 0.12 9.76
CA ARG A 228 -18.66 0.50 11.17
C ARG A 228 -18.41 1.99 11.30
N CYS A 229 -18.95 2.60 12.35
CA CYS A 229 -18.56 3.95 12.73
C CYS A 229 -17.05 4.00 13.02
N GLY A 230 -16.36 4.93 12.35
CA GLY A 230 -14.93 5.18 12.49
C GLY A 230 -14.17 5.03 11.18
N SER A 231 -12.88 5.31 11.25
CA SER A 231 -11.95 5.17 10.13
C SER A 231 -10.62 4.60 10.63
N TYR A 232 -9.86 4.00 9.71
CA TYR A 232 -8.47 3.64 9.95
C TYR A 232 -7.56 4.64 9.27
N GLU A 233 -6.45 4.98 9.94
CA GLU A 233 -5.39 5.79 9.36
C GLU A 233 -4.55 4.95 8.40
N TYR A 234 -4.28 5.46 7.20
CA TYR A 234 -3.25 4.92 6.31
C TYR A 234 -1.88 5.40 6.74
N LYS A 235 -0.90 4.50 6.69
CA LYS A 235 0.52 4.79 6.79
C LYS A 235 1.21 4.24 5.55
N ALA A 236 2.34 4.83 5.19
CA ALA A 236 3.19 4.33 4.14
C ALA A 236 4.63 4.25 4.63
N THR A 237 5.36 3.26 4.11
CA THR A 237 6.82 3.13 4.25
C THR A 237 7.39 2.93 2.85
N GLY A 238 8.30 3.80 2.44
CA GLY A 238 9.15 3.55 1.28
C GLY A 238 10.24 2.54 1.65
N ILE A 239 10.54 1.62 0.74
CA ILE A 239 11.61 0.64 0.88
C ILE A 239 12.48 0.75 -0.35
N ASP A 240 13.74 1.05 -0.09
CA ASP A 240 14.83 1.02 -1.06
C ASP A 240 15.22 -0.45 -1.33
N LEU A 241 15.38 -0.84 -2.60
CA LEU A 241 15.76 -2.20 -2.97
C LEU A 241 17.12 -2.63 -2.40
N SER A 242 18.02 -1.68 -2.13
CA SER A 242 19.28 -1.92 -1.45
C SER A 242 19.08 -2.52 -0.04
N GLU A 243 17.92 -2.30 0.60
CA GLU A 243 17.55 -2.96 1.87
C GLU A 243 17.41 -4.48 1.70
N PHE A 244 16.97 -4.96 0.54
CA PHE A 244 16.99 -6.38 0.19
C PHE A 244 18.38 -6.83 -0.28
N GLY A 245 19.28 -5.91 -0.63
CA GLY A 245 20.57 -6.22 -1.25
C GLY A 245 20.43 -6.63 -2.72
N VAL A 246 19.45 -6.06 -3.42
CA VAL A 246 19.17 -6.29 -4.84
C VAL A 246 19.00 -4.94 -5.55
N ASN A 247 19.25 -4.88 -6.85
CA ASN A 247 19.08 -3.64 -7.63
C ASN A 247 17.87 -3.72 -8.58
N GLN A 248 17.15 -4.83 -8.54
CA GLN A 248 15.95 -5.04 -9.33
C GLN A 248 15.08 -6.13 -8.70
N LEU A 249 13.76 -6.02 -8.89
CA LEU A 249 12.78 -6.92 -8.34
C LEU A 249 11.63 -7.15 -9.35
N THR A 250 11.24 -8.41 -9.53
CA THR A 250 10.03 -8.78 -10.32
C THR A 250 8.95 -9.42 -9.48
N SER A 251 9.36 -10.08 -8.39
CA SER A 251 8.47 -10.92 -7.59
C SER A 251 8.79 -10.77 -6.12
N LEU A 252 7.76 -10.58 -5.30
CA LEU A 252 7.87 -10.38 -3.86
C LEU A 252 7.02 -11.40 -3.12
N ARG A 253 7.62 -12.11 -2.15
CA ARG A 253 6.87 -12.93 -1.21
C ARG A 253 6.57 -12.13 0.04
N ILE A 254 5.29 -12.12 0.42
CA ILE A 254 4.77 -11.50 1.63
C ILE A 254 4.37 -12.61 2.58
N SER A 255 4.91 -12.59 3.80
CA SER A 255 4.61 -13.62 4.78
C SER A 255 4.72 -13.11 6.22
N ARG A 256 4.26 -13.94 7.15
CA ARG A 256 4.39 -13.65 8.58
C ARG A 256 5.86 -13.68 9.03
N PRO A 257 6.34 -12.69 9.80
CA PRO A 257 7.62 -12.77 10.49
C PRO A 257 7.64 -13.90 11.54
N THR A 258 8.67 -14.74 11.48
CA THR A 258 8.86 -15.91 12.37
C THR A 258 9.04 -15.56 13.85
N ASN A 259 9.49 -14.34 14.17
CA ASN A 259 9.88 -13.92 15.53
C ASN A 259 8.82 -13.10 16.29
N SER A 260 7.55 -13.11 15.90
CA SER A 260 6.50 -12.25 16.46
C SER A 260 5.91 -12.71 17.82
N GLY A 261 6.63 -13.51 18.60
CA GLY A 261 6.38 -13.71 20.05
C GLY A 261 4.94 -14.10 20.46
N CYS A 262 4.24 -14.91 19.65
CA CYS A 262 2.84 -15.30 19.85
C CYS A 262 1.82 -14.14 19.85
N ALA A 263 2.22 -12.89 19.55
CA ALA A 263 1.28 -11.80 19.35
C ALA A 263 0.53 -12.00 18.01
N ASP A 264 -0.76 -11.64 17.98
CA ASP A 264 -1.51 -11.50 16.73
C ASP A 264 -0.74 -10.53 15.84
N THR A 265 -0.10 -11.03 14.77
CA THR A 265 0.45 -10.14 13.74
C THR A 265 -0.72 -9.59 12.95
N ARG A 266 -0.79 -8.26 12.88
CA ARG A 266 -1.67 -7.58 11.93
C ARG A 266 -0.86 -7.27 10.69
N ALA A 267 -1.48 -7.31 9.53
CA ALA A 267 -0.85 -6.91 8.29
C ALA A 267 -1.94 -6.50 7.32
N ASP A 268 -2.45 -5.28 7.52
CA ASP A 268 -3.44 -4.71 6.64
C ASP A 268 -2.68 -3.95 5.55
N THR A 269 -2.38 -4.60 4.43
CA THR A 269 -1.35 -4.11 3.50
C THR A 269 -1.77 -4.07 2.04
N ARG A 270 -1.10 -3.16 1.33
CA ARG A 270 -0.99 -3.09 -0.13
C ARG A 270 0.45 -2.67 -0.45
N ILE A 271 1.06 -3.28 -1.46
CA ILE A 271 2.41 -2.91 -1.90
C ILE A 271 2.36 -2.52 -3.37
N VAL A 272 3.03 -1.44 -3.73
CA VAL A 272 3.22 -1.01 -5.12
C VAL A 272 4.68 -0.74 -5.39
N GLY A 273 5.12 -0.97 -6.63
CA GLY A 273 6.41 -0.50 -7.11
C GLY A 273 6.33 0.96 -7.57
N VAL A 274 7.46 1.65 -7.50
CA VAL A 274 7.65 3.00 -8.03
C VAL A 274 8.63 2.91 -9.19
N LYS A 275 8.30 3.56 -10.30
CA LYS A 275 9.22 3.67 -11.42
C LYS A 275 10.14 4.86 -11.19
N THR A 276 11.31 4.60 -10.61
CA THR A 276 12.29 5.65 -10.29
C THR A 276 13.15 6.04 -11.51
N ALA A 277 13.37 5.11 -12.44
CA ALA A 277 14.20 5.35 -13.61
C ALA A 277 13.49 6.15 -14.73
N ILE A 278 14.10 7.27 -15.14
CA ILE A 278 14.03 7.73 -16.53
C ILE A 278 14.74 6.65 -17.35
N MET A 279 14.05 5.94 -18.25
CA MET A 279 14.71 4.97 -19.13
C MET A 279 15.99 5.57 -19.71
N PRO A 280 17.11 4.84 -19.80
CA PRO A 280 18.17 5.28 -20.70
C PRO A 280 17.52 5.32 -22.08
N THR A 281 17.28 6.53 -22.61
CA THR A 281 17.04 6.70 -24.05
C THR A 281 18.15 5.91 -24.70
N ALA A 282 17.78 4.84 -25.40
CA ALA A 282 18.71 3.92 -26.04
C ALA A 282 19.86 4.74 -26.60
N ALA A 283 21.04 4.62 -26.01
CA ALA A 283 22.24 5.16 -26.61
C ALA A 283 22.36 4.38 -27.92
N MET A 284 21.94 4.99 -29.03
CA MET A 284 22.31 4.56 -30.36
C MET A 284 23.84 4.55 -30.38
N VAL A 285 24.42 3.39 -30.13
CA VAL A 285 25.80 3.11 -30.48
C VAL A 285 25.81 3.13 -32.00
N PHE A 286 26.28 4.23 -32.57
CA PHE A 286 26.70 4.24 -33.97
C PHE A 286 28.05 3.55 -34.01
N ASP A 287 28.13 2.46 -34.78
CA ASP A 287 29.38 1.79 -35.16
C ASP A 287 30.40 2.74 -35.78
#